data_AF-A0A7Y0N0G6-F1
#
_entry.id   AF-A0A7Y0N0G6-F1
#
_cell.length_a   1.000
_cell.length_b   1.000
_cell.length_c   1.000
_cell.angle_alpha   90.00
_cell.angle_beta   90.00
_cell.angle_gamma   90.00
#
_symmetry.space_group_name_H-M   'P 1'
#
loop_
_entity.id
_entity.type
_entity.pdbx_description
1 polymer ?
#
loop_
_entity_poly.entity_id
_entity_poly.type
_entity_poly.pdbx_seq_one_letter_code
_entity_poly.pdbx_strand_id
1 'polypeptide(L)'
;MKLSNRVILLVAPVIILSALVSSYIIYSIQKVTLIKREDSYIQLQMEKLAGQFRQANIFLNSYAYTLSKSDVLQDYFINHDNPYRERVLFSRLDETADVLSHGYKGDASMAILDGKQNLLYYTENQYYESSGVVDPKVLEYIATSFAARGEYSHTGFIYNSSGQSILLRYELIDKRTGAPPVSFDPSNVFFVVVSVSLEVFNDIKHDVEFDTHSVITFADKPIYLDIPLAQTIELLPHFYAVLSPAEYLMWNKVDKVWLE
;
A
#
# COMPACT_ATOMS: atom_id res chain seq x y z
N MET A 1 -28.44 29.51 66.86
CA MET A 1 -27.63 28.77 65.87
C MET A 1 -26.15 28.98 66.17
N LYS A 2 -25.41 27.92 66.50
CA LYS A 2 -24.01 27.99 66.96
C LYS A 2 -23.09 28.47 65.84
N LEU A 3 -22.13 29.34 66.18
CA LEU A 3 -21.12 29.94 65.28
C LEU A 3 -20.43 28.91 64.36
N SER A 4 -20.28 27.67 64.84
CA SER A 4 -19.74 26.51 64.11
C SER A 4 -20.51 26.14 62.83
N ASN A 5 -21.85 26.21 62.80
CA ASN A 5 -22.62 25.87 61.59
C ASN A 5 -22.50 26.93 60.48
N ARG A 6 -22.23 28.20 60.82
CA ARG A 6 -22.04 29.26 59.81
C ARG A 6 -20.72 29.12 59.08
N VAL A 7 -19.66 28.70 59.77
CA VAL A 7 -18.34 28.49 59.16
C VAL A 7 -18.38 27.32 58.18
N ILE A 8 -19.02 26.20 58.54
CA ILE A 8 -19.16 25.03 57.67
C ILE A 8 -19.95 25.38 56.40
N LEU A 9 -21.04 26.14 56.52
CA LEU A 9 -21.90 26.52 55.39
C LEU A 9 -21.20 27.50 54.42
N LEU A 10 -20.13 28.17 54.86
CA LEU A 10 -19.39 29.15 54.07
C LEU A 10 -18.13 28.54 53.45
N VAL A 11 -17.48 27.59 54.14
CA VAL A 11 -16.24 26.94 53.68
C VAL A 11 -16.52 25.74 52.76
N ALA A 12 -17.55 24.93 53.05
CA ALA A 12 -17.85 23.74 52.26
C ALA A 12 -18.15 24.01 50.77
N PRO A 13 -18.93 25.05 50.38
CA PRO A 13 -19.18 25.36 48.97
C PRO A 13 -17.91 25.74 48.21
N VAL A 14 -17.00 26.46 48.87
CA VAL A 14 -15.72 26.89 48.28
C VAL A 14 -14.83 25.67 48.03
N ILE A 15 -14.75 24.74 48.97
CA ILE A 15 -13.99 23.49 48.79
C ILE A 15 -14.58 22.67 47.64
N ILE A 16 -15.91 22.51 47.58
CA ILE A 16 -16.57 21.77 46.50
C ILE A 16 -16.34 22.44 45.14
N LEU A 17 -16.51 23.76 45.04
CA LEU A 17 -16.24 24.50 43.80
C LEU A 17 -14.77 24.38 43.37
N SER A 18 -13.84 24.48 44.32
CA SER A 18 -12.41 24.32 44.02
C SER A 18 -12.09 22.90 43.54
N ALA A 19 -12.68 21.87 44.16
CA ALA A 19 -12.53 20.48 43.75
C ALA A 19 -13.11 20.23 42.35
N LEU A 20 -14.29 20.79 42.05
CA LEU A 20 -14.92 20.70 40.74
C LEU A 20 -14.09 21.38 39.65
N VAL A 21 -13.58 22.58 39.91
CA VAL A 21 -12.73 23.31 38.95
C VAL A 21 -11.40 22.56 38.73
N SER A 22 -10.74 22.11 39.80
CA SER A 22 -9.50 21.33 39.69
C SER A 22 -9.73 20.02 38.92
N SER A 23 -10.81 19.29 39.22
CA SER A 23 -11.17 18.06 38.52
C SER A 23 -11.43 18.33 37.02
N TYR A 24 -12.16 19.40 36.70
CA TYR A 24 -12.40 19.80 35.31
C TYR A 24 -11.10 20.14 34.56
N ILE A 25 -10.18 20.87 35.20
CA ILE A 25 -8.88 21.21 34.59
C ILE A 25 -8.07 19.94 34.33
N ILE A 26 -7.97 19.04 35.31
CA ILE A 26 -7.24 17.77 35.17
C ILE A 26 -7.84 16.94 34.02
N TYR A 27 -9.16 16.79 33.98
CA TYR A 27 -9.87 16.09 32.92
C TYR A 27 -9.58 16.69 31.54
N SER A 28 -9.65 18.02 31.42
CA SER A 28 -9.37 18.70 30.15
C SER A 28 -7.94 18.46 29.67
N ILE A 29 -6.96 18.45 30.59
CA ILE A 29 -5.55 18.17 30.26
C ILE A 29 -5.36 16.70 29.84
N GLN A 30 -5.98 15.76 30.57
CA GLN A 30 -5.91 14.33 30.27
C GLN A 30 -6.52 14.03 28.91
N LYS A 31 -7.69 14.59 28.60
CA LYS A 31 -8.36 14.47 27.30
C LYS A 31 -7.47 14.91 26.14
N VAL A 32 -6.91 16.12 26.23
CA VAL A 32 -6.03 16.66 25.17
C VAL A 32 -4.77 15.83 25.02
N THR A 33 -4.17 15.39 26.12
CA THR A 33 -2.98 14.52 26.10
C THR A 33 -3.27 13.17 25.44
N LEU A 34 -4.42 12.56 25.74
CA LEU A 34 -4.83 11.29 25.15
C LEU A 34 -5.05 11.42 23.64
N ILE A 35 -5.75 12.47 23.19
CA ILE A 35 -5.98 12.73 21.76
C ILE A 35 -4.64 12.92 21.03
N LYS A 36 -3.72 13.73 21.59
CA LYS A 36 -2.40 13.95 20.97
C LYS A 36 -1.57 12.67 20.87
N ARG A 37 -1.64 11.81 21.89
CA ARG A 37 -0.94 10.52 21.88
C ARG A 37 -1.50 9.60 20.81
N GLU A 38 -2.82 9.53 20.69
CA GLU A 38 -3.49 8.73 19.67
C GLU A 38 -3.17 9.22 18.26
N ASP A 39 -3.20 10.54 18.05
CA ASP A 39 -2.85 11.17 16.77
C ASP A 39 -1.40 10.83 16.37
N SER A 40 -0.46 10.94 17.32
CA SER A 40 0.94 10.58 17.09
C SER A 40 1.12 9.08 16.79
N TYR A 41 0.34 8.21 17.43
CA TYR A 41 0.35 6.77 17.17
C TYR A 41 -0.13 6.47 15.75
N ILE A 42 -1.26 7.03 15.35
CA ILE A 42 -1.84 6.83 14.02
C ILE A 42 -0.91 7.39 12.95
N GLN A 43 -0.36 8.59 13.15
CA GLN A 43 0.61 9.18 12.22
C GLN A 43 1.82 8.24 12.05
N LEU A 44 2.37 7.71 13.14
CA LEU A 44 3.48 6.75 13.08
C LEU A 44 3.11 5.47 12.30
N GLN A 45 1.90 4.94 12.48
CA GLN A 45 1.47 3.75 11.75
C GLN A 45 1.25 4.03 10.26
N MET A 46 0.67 5.19 9.92
CA MET A 46 0.53 5.62 8.52
C MET A 46 1.90 5.82 7.86
N GLU A 47 2.89 6.38 8.57
CA GLU A 47 4.27 6.50 8.10
C GLU A 47 4.93 5.13 7.88
N LYS A 48 4.69 4.16 8.77
CA LYS A 48 5.16 2.78 8.56
C LYS A 48 4.50 2.13 7.35
N LEU A 49 3.19 2.31 7.19
CA LEU A 49 2.42 1.84 6.03
C LEU A 49 3.04 2.38 4.73
N ALA A 50 3.26 3.69 4.65
CA ALA A 50 3.88 4.32 3.49
C ALA A 50 5.35 3.88 3.30
N GLY A 51 6.08 3.65 4.39
CA GLY A 51 7.43 3.10 4.37
C GLY A 51 7.50 1.72 3.71
N GLN A 52 6.61 0.80 4.11
CA GLN A 52 6.53 -0.54 3.51
C GLN A 52 6.11 -0.48 2.05
N PHE A 53 5.14 0.36 1.71
CA PHE A 53 4.74 0.59 0.32
C PHE A 53 5.91 1.07 -0.54
N ARG A 54 6.68 2.04 -0.03
CA ARG A 54 7.86 2.58 -0.73
C ARG A 54 8.94 1.53 -0.92
N GLN A 55 9.18 0.69 0.09
CA GLN A 55 10.13 -0.42 0.00
C GLN A 55 9.71 -1.42 -1.09
N ALA A 56 8.43 -1.79 -1.14
CA ALA A 56 7.88 -2.65 -2.19
C ALA A 56 8.00 -2.01 -3.57
N ASN A 57 7.73 -0.70 -3.70
CA ASN A 57 7.89 0.01 -4.95
C ASN A 57 9.37 0.09 -5.41
N ILE A 58 10.32 0.32 -4.49
CA ILE A 58 11.75 0.27 -4.81
C ILE A 58 12.12 -1.12 -5.33
N PHE A 59 11.72 -2.17 -4.62
CA PHE A 59 11.95 -3.55 -5.03
C PHE A 59 11.35 -3.83 -6.40
N LEU A 60 10.08 -3.50 -6.63
CA LEU A 60 9.40 -3.67 -7.92
C LEU A 60 10.16 -3.00 -9.08
N ASN A 61 10.60 -1.75 -8.88
CA ASN A 61 11.33 -1.03 -9.92
C ASN A 61 12.72 -1.62 -10.17
N SER A 62 13.45 -2.02 -9.12
CA SER A 62 14.72 -2.71 -9.27
C SER A 62 14.55 -4.06 -9.95
N TYR A 63 13.53 -4.82 -9.57
CA TYR A 63 13.23 -6.13 -10.14
C TYR A 63 12.88 -6.03 -11.62
N ALA A 64 11.98 -5.10 -11.99
CA ALA A 64 11.64 -4.82 -13.38
C ALA A 64 12.84 -4.38 -14.21
N TYR A 65 13.67 -3.48 -13.67
CA TYR A 65 14.87 -2.99 -14.37
C TYR A 65 15.91 -4.10 -14.59
N THR A 66 16.18 -4.93 -13.58
CA THR A 66 17.17 -6.00 -13.69
C THR A 66 16.69 -7.11 -14.63
N LEU A 67 15.39 -7.45 -14.58
CA LEU A 67 14.79 -8.40 -15.53
C LEU A 67 14.84 -7.87 -16.96
N SER A 68 14.42 -6.62 -17.18
CA SER A 68 14.39 -6.00 -18.52
C SER A 68 15.78 -5.94 -19.15
N LYS A 69 16.83 -5.81 -18.33
CA LYS A 69 18.22 -5.78 -18.78
C LYS A 69 18.91 -7.14 -18.81
N SER A 70 18.30 -8.20 -18.30
CA SER A 70 18.91 -9.53 -18.27
C SER A 70 19.19 -10.06 -19.69
N ASP A 71 20.36 -10.68 -19.88
CA ASP A 71 20.74 -11.28 -21.16
C ASP A 71 19.76 -12.40 -21.56
N VAL A 72 19.17 -13.08 -20.57
CA VAL A 72 18.17 -14.14 -20.78
C VAL A 72 16.91 -13.57 -21.44
N LEU A 73 16.43 -12.43 -20.95
CA LEU A 73 15.23 -11.82 -21.50
C LEU A 73 15.49 -11.19 -22.88
N GLN A 74 16.65 -10.58 -23.08
CA GLN A 74 17.07 -10.10 -24.41
C GLN A 74 17.18 -11.26 -25.41
N ASP A 75 17.77 -12.39 -25.00
CA ASP A 75 17.87 -13.61 -25.82
C ASP A 75 16.47 -14.17 -26.12
N TYR A 76 15.56 -14.14 -25.15
CA TYR A 76 14.15 -14.52 -25.36
C TYR A 76 13.50 -13.66 -26.44
N PHE A 77 13.61 -12.33 -26.37
CA PHE A 77 12.98 -11.46 -27.37
C PHE A 77 13.49 -11.69 -28.80
N ILE A 78 14.77 -12.01 -28.94
CA ILE A 78 15.40 -12.26 -30.25
C ILE A 78 15.08 -13.67 -30.77
N ASN A 79 14.99 -14.68 -29.89
CA ASN A 79 14.97 -16.10 -30.27
C ASN A 79 13.68 -16.86 -29.92
N HIS A 80 12.59 -16.18 -29.51
CA HIS A 80 11.34 -16.83 -29.10
C HIS A 80 10.66 -17.72 -30.15
N ASP A 81 10.95 -17.54 -31.44
CA ASP A 81 10.32 -18.31 -32.53
C ASP A 81 10.75 -19.79 -32.61
N ASN A 82 11.67 -20.25 -31.75
CA ASN A 82 12.16 -21.62 -31.73
C ASN A 82 11.65 -22.42 -30.51
N PRO A 83 10.73 -23.40 -30.69
CA PRO A 83 10.10 -24.14 -29.60
C PRO A 83 11.06 -24.92 -28.69
N TYR A 84 12.22 -25.34 -29.23
CA TYR A 84 13.23 -26.06 -28.44
C TYR A 84 14.08 -25.12 -27.58
N ARG A 85 14.30 -23.88 -28.04
CA ARG A 85 15.01 -22.86 -27.28
C ARG A 85 14.11 -22.22 -26.23
N GLU A 86 12.82 -22.08 -26.53
CA GLU A 86 11.82 -21.49 -25.66
C GLU A 86 11.80 -22.14 -24.27
N ARG A 87 11.80 -23.48 -24.17
CA ARG A 87 11.85 -24.17 -22.86
C ARG A 87 13.11 -23.86 -22.05
N VAL A 88 14.27 -23.76 -22.71
CA VAL A 88 15.54 -23.43 -22.03
C VAL A 88 15.54 -21.98 -21.57
N LEU A 89 14.96 -21.09 -22.37
CA LEU A 89 14.81 -19.66 -22.04
C LEU A 89 13.87 -19.48 -20.85
N PHE A 90 12.72 -20.16 -20.82
CA PHE A 90 11.79 -20.14 -19.69
C PHE A 90 12.46 -20.61 -18.40
N SER A 91 13.18 -21.74 -18.42
CA SER A 91 13.89 -22.22 -17.23
C SER A 91 14.92 -21.21 -16.70
N ARG A 92 15.60 -20.46 -17.59
CA ARG A 92 16.55 -19.42 -17.18
C ARG A 92 15.87 -18.16 -16.67
N LEU A 93 14.69 -17.83 -17.22
CA LEU A 93 13.87 -16.72 -16.72
C LEU A 93 13.32 -17.05 -15.33
N ASP A 94 12.90 -18.30 -15.09
CA ASP A 94 12.46 -18.77 -13.77
C ASP A 94 13.59 -18.64 -12.74
N GLU A 95 14.80 -19.12 -13.06
CA GLU A 95 15.97 -19.01 -12.18
C GLU A 95 16.34 -17.54 -11.91
N THR A 96 16.31 -16.69 -12.94
CA THR A 96 16.61 -15.26 -12.80
C THR A 96 15.56 -14.57 -11.94
N ALA A 97 14.28 -14.87 -12.15
CA ALA A 97 13.16 -14.34 -11.39
C ALA A 97 13.27 -14.74 -9.91
N ASP A 98 13.57 -16.02 -9.61
CA ASP A 98 13.75 -16.54 -8.26
C ASP A 98 14.92 -15.86 -7.53
N VAL A 99 16.09 -15.79 -8.18
CA VAL A 99 17.28 -15.15 -7.58
C VAL A 99 17.04 -13.67 -7.28
N LEU A 100 16.37 -12.94 -8.18
CA LEU A 100 16.13 -11.51 -8.01
C LEU A 100 15.05 -11.18 -6.98
N SER A 101 14.12 -12.11 -6.75
CA SER A 101 13.10 -11.97 -5.71
C SER A 101 13.57 -12.39 -4.33
N HIS A 102 14.74 -13.02 -4.24
CA HIS A 102 15.34 -13.43 -2.98
C HIS A 102 15.53 -12.24 -2.02
N GLY A 103 14.96 -12.35 -0.83
CA GLY A 103 15.04 -11.32 0.21
C GLY A 103 13.85 -10.35 0.24
N TYR A 104 12.94 -10.40 -0.74
CA TYR A 104 11.63 -9.77 -0.60
C TYR A 104 10.70 -10.66 0.25
N LYS A 105 9.96 -10.04 1.17
CA LYS A 105 8.99 -10.73 2.02
C LYS A 105 7.59 -10.54 1.43
N GLY A 106 7.30 -11.30 0.39
CA GLY A 106 6.03 -11.33 -0.32
C GLY A 106 6.21 -12.06 -1.66
N ASP A 107 5.10 -12.35 -2.33
CA ASP A 107 5.12 -12.96 -3.65
C ASP A 107 5.58 -11.93 -4.71
N ALA A 108 6.37 -12.39 -5.67
CA ALA A 108 6.78 -11.60 -6.82
C ALA A 108 6.50 -12.40 -8.09
N SER A 109 5.94 -11.77 -9.11
CA SER A 109 5.66 -12.45 -10.37
C SER A 109 6.09 -11.62 -11.57
N MET A 110 6.30 -12.33 -12.68
CA MET A 110 6.67 -11.76 -13.96
C MET A 110 5.81 -12.40 -15.05
N ALA A 111 5.28 -11.59 -15.95
CA ALA A 111 4.62 -12.04 -17.15
C ALA A 111 5.20 -11.33 -18.39
N ILE A 112 5.21 -12.03 -19.51
CA ILE A 112 5.48 -11.45 -20.82
C ILE A 112 4.21 -11.59 -21.64
N LEU A 113 3.71 -10.48 -22.17
CA LEU A 113 2.58 -10.44 -23.08
C LEU A 113 3.06 -9.98 -24.47
N ASP A 114 2.37 -10.43 -25.53
CA ASP A 114 2.56 -9.87 -26.87
C ASP A 114 1.99 -8.44 -26.96
N GLY A 115 2.21 -7.76 -28.09
CA GLY A 115 1.67 -6.42 -28.30
C GLY A 115 0.14 -6.34 -28.43
N LYS A 116 -0.55 -7.48 -28.44
CA LYS A 116 -2.02 -7.60 -28.31
C LYS A 116 -2.44 -7.98 -26.89
N GLN A 117 -1.51 -7.99 -25.94
CA GLN A 117 -1.68 -8.33 -24.53
C GLN A 117 -2.08 -9.80 -24.27
N ASN A 118 -1.78 -10.71 -25.21
CA ASN A 118 -1.90 -12.15 -24.97
C ASN A 118 -0.71 -12.66 -24.15
N LEU A 119 -0.98 -13.51 -23.17
CA LEU A 119 0.05 -14.11 -22.33
C LEU A 119 0.97 -15.05 -23.13
N LEU A 120 2.28 -14.81 -23.08
CA LEU A 120 3.31 -15.65 -23.68
C LEU A 120 4.08 -16.46 -22.63
N TYR A 121 4.39 -15.82 -21.51
CA TYR A 121 5.14 -16.41 -20.42
C TYR A 121 4.67 -15.86 -19.09
N TYR A 122 4.68 -16.70 -18.07
CA TYR A 122 4.39 -16.33 -16.70
C TYR A 122 5.26 -17.14 -15.75
N THR A 123 5.79 -16.47 -14.74
CA THR A 123 6.47 -17.08 -13.62
C THR A 123 6.16 -16.31 -12.36
N GLU A 124 6.16 -17.02 -11.24
CA GLU A 124 5.93 -16.45 -9.93
C GLU A 124 6.91 -17.08 -8.95
N ASN A 125 7.62 -16.24 -8.21
CA ASN A 125 8.24 -16.65 -6.97
C ASN A 125 7.22 -16.42 -5.87
N GLN A 126 6.60 -17.49 -5.44
CA GLN A 126 5.66 -17.45 -4.34
C GLN A 126 6.32 -17.92 -3.04
N TYR A 127 6.08 -17.15 -1.99
CA TYR A 127 6.30 -17.60 -0.62
C TYR A 127 5.21 -18.62 -0.19
N TYR A 128 4.05 -18.61 -0.86
CA TYR A 128 2.90 -19.52 -0.64
C TYR A 128 2.48 -20.29 -1.93
N GLU A 129 1.29 -20.93 -2.00
CA GLU A 129 0.93 -21.93 -3.05
C GLU A 129 0.67 -21.36 -4.46
N SER A 130 1.50 -21.76 -5.43
CA SER A 130 1.44 -21.33 -6.85
C SER A 130 0.14 -21.72 -7.57
N SER A 131 -0.43 -20.77 -8.31
CA SER A 131 -1.57 -20.99 -9.21
C SER A 131 -1.16 -21.26 -10.65
N GLY A 132 0.06 -20.86 -11.04
CA GLY A 132 0.60 -21.00 -12.39
C GLY A 132 -0.13 -20.19 -13.45
N VAL A 133 -1.05 -19.28 -13.06
CA VAL A 133 -1.86 -18.48 -13.97
C VAL A 133 -1.85 -17.01 -13.54
N VAL A 134 -1.66 -16.10 -14.50
CA VAL A 134 -1.75 -14.66 -14.26
C VAL A 134 -3.15 -14.29 -13.78
N ASP A 135 -3.23 -13.51 -12.70
CA ASP A 135 -4.51 -12.98 -12.21
C ASP A 135 -5.21 -12.14 -13.30
N PRO A 136 -6.48 -12.44 -13.65
CA PRO A 136 -7.22 -11.70 -14.66
C PRO A 136 -7.27 -10.19 -14.43
N LYS A 137 -7.28 -9.73 -13.17
CA LYS A 137 -7.29 -8.29 -12.84
C LYS A 137 -5.97 -7.60 -13.21
N VAL A 138 -4.85 -8.32 -13.23
CA VAL A 138 -3.57 -7.78 -13.71
C VAL A 138 -3.67 -7.48 -15.21
N LEU A 139 -4.19 -8.43 -15.99
CA LEU A 139 -4.37 -8.26 -17.44
C LEU A 139 -5.36 -7.13 -17.75
N GLU A 140 -6.49 -7.07 -17.04
CA GLU A 140 -7.48 -6.00 -17.18
C GLU A 140 -6.88 -4.63 -16.86
N TYR A 141 -6.10 -4.53 -15.78
CA TYR A 141 -5.44 -3.28 -15.40
C TYR A 141 -4.46 -2.79 -16.47
N ILE A 142 -3.65 -3.68 -17.05
CA ILE A 142 -2.71 -3.32 -18.11
C ILE A 142 -3.46 -2.82 -19.35
N ALA A 143 -4.51 -3.54 -19.75
CA ALA A 143 -5.33 -3.17 -20.90
C ALA A 143 -5.94 -1.77 -20.73
N THR A 144 -6.59 -1.54 -19.58
CA THR A 144 -7.25 -0.26 -19.27
C THR A 144 -6.25 0.89 -19.10
N SER A 145 -5.15 0.66 -18.39
CA SER A 145 -4.13 1.69 -18.13
C SER A 145 -3.40 2.11 -19.40
N PHE A 146 -3.02 1.13 -20.24
CA PHE A 146 -2.37 1.42 -21.51
C PHE A 146 -3.31 2.14 -22.48
N ALA A 147 -4.58 1.72 -22.57
CA ALA A 147 -5.57 2.37 -23.42
C ALA A 147 -5.88 3.82 -22.97
N ALA A 148 -5.89 4.08 -21.66
CA ALA A 148 -6.18 5.40 -21.12
C ALA A 148 -5.00 6.38 -21.23
N ARG A 149 -3.77 5.90 -21.02
CA ARG A 149 -2.58 6.77 -20.87
C ARG A 149 -1.64 6.74 -22.08
N GLY A 150 -1.58 5.62 -22.81
CA GLY A 150 -0.58 5.39 -23.86
C GLY A 150 0.87 5.39 -23.36
N GLU A 151 1.09 5.29 -22.05
CA GLU A 151 2.42 5.28 -21.44
C GLU A 151 3.12 3.94 -21.70
N TYR A 152 4.38 3.97 -22.14
CA TYR A 152 5.19 2.77 -22.39
C TYR A 152 5.76 2.14 -21.12
N SER A 153 5.62 2.81 -19.98
CA SER A 153 5.96 2.26 -18.68
C SER A 153 5.03 2.87 -17.65
N HIS A 154 4.44 2.05 -16.79
CA HIS A 154 3.53 2.53 -15.74
C HIS A 154 3.61 1.64 -14.51
N THR A 155 3.54 2.26 -13.32
CA THR A 155 3.41 1.56 -12.04
C THR A 155 2.04 1.83 -11.46
N GLY A 156 1.36 0.77 -11.07
CA GLY A 156 -0.03 0.78 -10.59
C GLY A 156 -0.22 0.03 -9.29
N PHE A 157 -1.24 0.42 -8.54
CA PHE A 157 -1.75 -0.32 -7.39
C PHE A 157 -3.11 -0.92 -7.74
N ILE A 158 -3.28 -2.22 -7.48
CA ILE A 158 -4.55 -2.92 -7.67
C ILE A 158 -4.82 -3.88 -6.52
N TYR A 159 -6.06 -4.36 -6.47
CA TYR A 159 -6.41 -5.56 -5.71
C TYR A 159 -6.52 -6.73 -6.67
N ASN A 160 -5.89 -7.84 -6.31
CA ASN A 160 -6.02 -9.08 -7.06
C ASN A 160 -7.41 -9.71 -6.88
N SER A 161 -7.66 -10.84 -7.53
CA SER A 161 -8.93 -11.55 -7.48
C SER A 161 -9.24 -12.09 -6.07
N SER A 162 -8.21 -12.37 -5.27
CA SER A 162 -8.31 -12.77 -3.86
C SER A 162 -8.47 -11.59 -2.89
N GLY A 163 -8.43 -10.35 -3.36
CA GLY A 163 -8.53 -9.14 -2.53
C GLY A 163 -7.22 -8.69 -1.88
N GLN A 164 -6.08 -9.30 -2.21
CA GLN A 164 -4.76 -8.86 -1.76
C GLN A 164 -4.30 -7.64 -2.57
N SER A 165 -3.70 -6.67 -1.88
CA SER A 165 -3.06 -5.54 -2.56
C SER A 165 -1.80 -5.97 -3.30
N ILE A 166 -1.68 -5.51 -4.54
CA ILE A 166 -0.57 -5.75 -5.44
C ILE A 166 -0.07 -4.41 -6.00
N LEU A 167 1.25 -4.26 -6.03
CA LEU A 167 1.91 -3.27 -6.87
C LEU A 167 2.33 -3.96 -8.16
N LEU A 168 1.99 -3.36 -9.30
CA LEU A 168 2.40 -3.86 -10.61
C LEU A 168 3.11 -2.77 -11.40
N ARG A 169 4.01 -3.19 -12.26
CA ARG A 169 4.65 -2.33 -13.25
C ARG A 169 4.62 -3.05 -14.58
N TYR A 170 4.26 -2.34 -15.64
CA TYR A 170 4.49 -2.82 -16.99
C TYR A 170 5.49 -1.92 -17.70
N GLU A 171 6.26 -2.50 -18.61
CA GLU A 171 7.17 -1.82 -19.53
C GLU A 171 7.03 -2.43 -20.92
N LEU A 172 6.93 -1.59 -21.95
CA LEU A 172 6.93 -2.03 -23.34
C LEU A 172 8.37 -2.14 -23.83
N ILE A 173 8.67 -3.24 -24.51
CA ILE A 173 9.98 -3.50 -25.09
C ILE A 173 9.81 -3.83 -26.58
N ASP A 174 10.57 -3.16 -27.44
CA ASP A 174 10.63 -3.45 -28.87
C ASP A 174 11.37 -4.77 -29.11
N LYS A 175 10.73 -5.69 -29.84
CA LYS A 175 11.26 -7.03 -30.12
C LYS A 175 12.61 -7.03 -30.82
N ARG A 176 12.89 -5.99 -31.61
CA ARG A 176 14.06 -5.90 -32.49
C ARG A 176 15.27 -5.35 -31.74
N THR A 177 15.04 -4.45 -30.79
CA THR A 177 16.11 -3.73 -30.10
C THR A 177 16.29 -4.15 -28.64
N GLY A 178 15.30 -4.80 -28.03
CA GLY A 178 15.30 -5.08 -26.59
C GLY A 178 15.26 -3.81 -25.73
N ALA A 179 14.83 -2.69 -26.30
CA ALA A 179 14.75 -1.38 -25.66
C ALA A 179 13.32 -0.82 -25.72
N PRO A 180 12.98 0.24 -24.96
CA PRO A 180 11.68 0.87 -25.05
C PRO A 180 11.35 1.31 -26.49
N PRO A 181 10.12 1.04 -27.00
CA PRO A 181 9.76 1.38 -28.36
C PRO A 181 9.69 2.89 -28.57
N VAL A 182 10.02 3.35 -29.78
CA VAL A 182 9.86 4.77 -30.17
C VAL A 182 8.39 5.04 -30.55
N SER A 183 7.74 4.07 -31.18
CA SER A 183 6.34 4.10 -31.57
C SER A 183 5.69 2.76 -31.28
N PHE A 184 4.43 2.78 -30.84
CA PHE A 184 3.68 1.55 -30.60
C PHE A 184 3.35 0.82 -31.91
N ASP A 185 3.89 -0.38 -32.06
CA ASP A 185 3.51 -1.36 -33.09
C ASP A 185 3.21 -2.70 -32.41
N PRO A 186 1.92 -3.12 -32.31
CA PRO A 186 1.51 -4.38 -31.68
C PRO A 186 2.25 -5.62 -32.17
N SER A 187 2.77 -5.59 -33.40
CA SER A 187 3.49 -6.73 -33.99
C SER A 187 4.92 -6.86 -33.45
N ASN A 188 5.52 -5.74 -33.05
CA ASN A 188 6.94 -5.60 -32.72
C ASN A 188 7.19 -5.11 -31.30
N VAL A 189 6.22 -5.28 -30.39
CA VAL A 189 6.40 -5.00 -28.96
C VAL A 189 6.02 -6.19 -28.09
N PHE A 190 6.67 -6.28 -26.94
CA PHE A 190 6.28 -7.10 -25.79
C PHE A 190 5.90 -6.20 -24.63
N PHE A 191 4.97 -6.64 -23.80
CA PHE A 191 4.75 -6.09 -22.47
C PHE A 191 5.48 -6.98 -21.48
N VAL A 192 6.46 -6.42 -20.78
CA VAL A 192 7.04 -7.04 -19.60
C VAL A 192 6.31 -6.52 -18.39
N VAL A 193 5.67 -7.42 -17.67
CA VAL A 193 4.86 -7.12 -16.49
C VAL A 193 5.56 -7.74 -15.31
N VAL A 194 5.73 -6.95 -14.26
CA VAL A 194 6.23 -7.42 -12.97
C VAL A 194 5.24 -7.00 -11.92
N SER A 195 4.96 -7.86 -10.95
CA SER A 195 4.09 -7.54 -9.83
C SER A 195 4.62 -8.10 -8.52
N VAL A 196 4.25 -7.45 -7.42
CA VAL A 196 4.65 -7.83 -6.07
C VAL A 196 3.46 -7.75 -5.13
N SER A 197 3.29 -8.75 -4.28
CA SER A 197 2.29 -8.73 -3.21
C SER A 197 2.70 -7.72 -2.15
N LEU A 198 1.71 -7.08 -1.53
CA LEU A 198 1.88 -6.09 -0.47
C LEU A 198 1.47 -6.66 0.89
N GLU A 199 1.93 -7.86 1.26
CA GLU A 199 1.53 -8.56 2.49
C GLU A 199 1.76 -7.73 3.76
N VAL A 200 3.00 -7.30 4.01
CA VAL A 200 3.33 -6.51 5.21
C VAL A 200 2.56 -5.18 5.25
N PHE A 201 2.30 -4.58 4.08
CA PHE A 201 1.47 -3.39 3.98
C PHE A 201 0.01 -3.68 4.32
N ASN A 202 -0.54 -4.82 3.88
CA ASN A 202 -1.89 -5.25 4.21
C ASN A 202 -2.03 -5.55 5.70
N ASP A 203 -1.02 -6.13 6.32
CA ASP A 203 -0.99 -6.39 7.77
C ASP A 203 -1.05 -5.07 8.55
N ILE A 204 -0.18 -4.10 8.22
CA ILE A 204 -0.21 -2.77 8.86
C ILE A 204 -1.54 -2.05 8.60
N LYS A 205 -2.06 -2.13 7.36
CA LYS A 205 -3.36 -1.55 7.01
C LYS A 205 -4.45 -2.15 7.89
N HIS A 206 -4.48 -3.48 8.02
CA HIS A 206 -5.46 -4.19 8.83
C HIS A 206 -5.37 -3.79 10.31
N ASP A 207 -4.17 -3.75 10.88
CA ASP A 207 -3.94 -3.34 12.26
C ASP A 207 -4.44 -1.91 12.52
N VAL A 208 -4.13 -0.98 11.63
CA VAL A 208 -4.60 0.42 11.74
C VAL A 208 -6.11 0.51 11.62
N GLU A 209 -6.70 -0.16 10.63
CA GLU A 209 -8.15 -0.17 10.42
C GLU A 209 -8.90 -0.77 11.61
N PHE A 210 -8.35 -1.83 12.20
CA PHE A 210 -8.91 -2.47 13.39
C PHE A 210 -8.79 -1.56 14.62
N ASP A 211 -7.59 -1.03 14.91
CA ASP A 211 -7.34 -0.16 16.07
C ASP A 211 -8.21 1.11 16.02
N THR A 212 -8.39 1.66 14.82
CA THR A 212 -9.12 2.91 14.58
C THR A 212 -10.58 2.72 14.16
N HIS A 213 -11.06 1.46 14.13
CA HIS A 213 -12.40 1.07 13.66
C HIS A 213 -12.85 1.84 12.40
N SER A 214 -11.92 1.98 11.48
CA SER A 214 -12.03 2.82 10.30
C SER A 214 -11.43 2.13 9.09
N VAL A 215 -11.68 2.71 7.91
CA VAL A 215 -11.17 2.18 6.66
C VAL A 215 -10.16 3.17 6.10
N ILE A 216 -9.02 2.65 5.65
CA ILE A 216 -8.06 3.39 4.85
C ILE A 216 -8.56 3.36 3.41
N THR A 217 -8.81 4.54 2.87
CA THR A 217 -9.25 4.76 1.49
C THR A 217 -8.11 5.33 0.66
N PHE A 218 -8.20 5.19 -0.66
CA PHE A 218 -7.17 5.67 -1.58
C PHE A 218 -7.71 6.78 -2.49
N ALA A 219 -6.89 7.80 -2.73
CA ALA A 219 -7.26 8.95 -3.54
C ALA A 219 -6.11 9.37 -4.46
N ASP A 220 -6.45 10.01 -5.58
CA ASP A 220 -5.52 10.56 -6.57
C ASP A 220 -4.96 11.94 -6.17
N LYS A 221 -5.53 12.54 -5.11
CA LYS A 221 -5.18 13.84 -4.55
C LYS A 221 -5.22 13.79 -3.03
N PRO A 222 -4.45 14.65 -2.34
CA PRO A 222 -4.48 14.68 -0.89
C PRO A 222 -5.85 15.16 -0.39
N ILE A 223 -6.42 14.47 0.61
CA ILE A 223 -7.70 14.81 1.23
C ILE A 223 -7.45 15.17 2.69
N TYR A 224 -7.45 16.46 3.01
CA TYR A 224 -7.33 16.91 4.39
C TYR A 224 -8.71 17.01 5.01
N LEU A 225 -8.98 16.18 6.02
CA LEU A 225 -10.21 16.21 6.79
C LEU A 225 -9.99 17.03 8.07
N ASP A 226 -10.89 17.96 8.37
CA ASP A 226 -10.86 18.74 9.62
C ASP A 226 -11.54 17.96 10.76
N ILE A 227 -11.09 16.72 10.96
CA ILE A 227 -11.52 15.85 12.04
C ILE A 227 -10.29 15.35 12.80
N PRO A 228 -10.35 15.22 14.14
CA PRO A 228 -9.25 14.67 14.92
C PRO A 228 -8.87 13.27 14.43
N LEU A 229 -7.58 12.94 14.50
CA LEU A 229 -7.02 11.63 14.13
C LEU A 229 -7.07 11.29 12.62
N ALA A 230 -7.64 12.15 11.77
CA ALA A 230 -7.56 11.96 10.33
C ALA A 230 -6.14 12.16 9.84
N GLN A 231 -5.69 11.25 8.99
CA GLN A 231 -4.33 11.25 8.46
C GLN A 231 -4.38 11.00 6.95
N THR A 232 -3.52 11.70 6.22
CA THR A 232 -3.32 11.49 4.79
C THR A 232 -1.84 11.38 4.53
N ILE A 233 -1.43 10.33 3.83
CA ILE A 233 -0.05 10.09 3.48
C ILE A 233 0.09 9.71 2.01
N GLU A 234 1.15 10.21 1.38
CA GLU A 234 1.47 9.89 -0.01
C GLU A 234 2.17 8.53 -0.10
N LEU A 235 1.69 7.67 -0.99
CA LEU A 235 2.26 6.35 -1.27
C LEU A 235 3.06 6.35 -2.59
N LEU A 236 2.51 6.98 -3.63
CA LEU A 236 3.17 7.29 -4.91
C LEU A 236 2.81 8.72 -5.31
N PRO A 237 3.54 9.32 -6.28
CA PRO A 237 3.11 10.58 -6.87
C PRO A 237 1.65 10.48 -7.31
N HIS A 238 0.81 11.37 -6.77
CA HIS A 238 -0.64 11.39 -7.04
C HIS A 238 -1.40 10.13 -6.60
N PHE A 239 -0.93 9.45 -5.54
CA PHE A 239 -1.63 8.32 -4.92
C PHE A 239 -1.46 8.38 -3.40
N TYR A 240 -2.56 8.65 -2.71
CA TYR A 240 -2.59 8.92 -1.28
C TYR A 240 -3.45 7.89 -0.54
N ALA A 241 -2.99 7.46 0.63
CA ALA A 241 -3.81 6.74 1.60
C ALA A 241 -4.41 7.75 2.59
N VAL A 242 -5.72 7.64 2.80
CA VAL A 242 -6.52 8.54 3.63
C VAL A 242 -7.21 7.71 4.70
N LEU A 243 -6.88 7.97 5.96
CA LEU A 243 -7.57 7.42 7.12
C LEU A 243 -8.61 8.42 7.62
N SER A 244 -9.86 7.97 7.69
CA SER A 244 -10.99 8.72 8.26
C SER A 244 -11.53 7.98 9.49
N PRO A 245 -11.09 8.34 10.71
CA PRO A 245 -11.51 7.73 11.97
C PRO A 245 -13.03 7.79 12.20
N ALA A 246 -13.61 6.77 12.84
CA ALA A 246 -15.01 6.77 13.20
C ALA A 246 -15.27 7.73 14.37
N GLU A 247 -16.25 8.63 14.23
CA GLU A 247 -16.53 9.68 15.21
C GLU A 247 -16.81 9.15 16.63
N TYR A 248 -17.35 7.94 16.78
CA TYR A 248 -17.70 7.36 18.09
C TYR A 248 -16.49 6.95 18.94
N LEU A 249 -15.33 6.67 18.32
CA LEU A 249 -14.12 6.30 19.07
C LEU A 249 -13.56 7.46 19.88
N MET A 250 -13.75 8.69 19.37
CA MET A 250 -13.40 9.92 20.08
C MET A 250 -14.17 10.06 21.39
N TRP A 251 -15.42 9.60 21.42
CA TRP A 251 -16.26 9.67 22.62
C TRP A 251 -15.95 8.52 23.59
N ASN A 252 -15.86 7.29 23.10
CA ASN A 252 -15.61 6.11 23.95
C ASN A 252 -14.23 6.11 24.64
N LYS A 253 -13.16 6.57 23.98
CA LYS A 253 -11.82 6.65 24.63
C LYS A 253 -11.74 7.81 25.63
N VAL A 254 -12.51 8.88 25.43
CA VAL A 254 -12.60 10.03 26.36
C VAL A 254 -13.49 9.71 27.55
N ASP A 255 -14.56 8.93 27.37
CA ASP A 255 -15.46 8.52 28.44
C ASP A 255 -14.80 7.57 29.44
N LYS A 256 -13.79 6.78 29.01
CA LYS A 256 -12.97 5.96 29.92
C LYS A 256 -12.18 6.80 30.94
N VAL A 257 -11.87 8.07 30.64
CA VAL A 257 -11.18 8.97 31.58
C VAL A 257 -12.05 9.30 32.80
N TRP A 258 -13.37 9.09 32.74
CA TRP A 258 -14.27 9.27 33.88
C TRP A 258 -14.33 8.09 34.86
N LEU A 259 -13.88 6.90 34.44
CA LEU A 259 -14.08 5.64 35.17
C LEU A 259 -12.82 5.11 35.88
N GLU A 260 -11.67 5.76 35.67
CA GLU A 260 -10.41 5.53 36.41
C GLU A 260 -10.10 6.71 37.33
#